data_AF-A0A2V9D7Z8-F1
#
_entry.id   AF-A0A2V9D7Z8-F1
#
_cell.length_a   1.000
_cell.length_b   1.000
_cell.length_c   1.000
_cell.angle_alpha   90.00
_cell.angle_beta   90.00
_cell.angle_gamma   90.00
#
_symmetry.space_group_name_H-M   'P 1'
#
loop_
_entity.id
_entity.type
_entity.pdbx_description
1 polymer ?
#
loop_
_entity_poly.entity_id
_entity_poly.type
_entity_poly.pdbx_seq_one_letter_code
_entity_poly.pdbx_strand_id
1 'polypeptide(L)' 'MVKIKSSQKLFTEEEVSGLTGICLEHLHALARTKHLGFIARAAEAAGEQAEKWLFTNSDLMVLAVLCPRCQH' A
#
# COMPACT_ATOMS: atom_id res chain seq x y z
N MET A 1 -4.50 -7.97 13.60
CA MET A 1 -5.52 -6.91 13.43
C MET A 1 -4.77 -5.60 13.22
N VAL A 2 -4.77 -5.07 12.00
CA VAL A 2 -4.10 -3.79 11.66
C VAL A 2 -4.86 -2.66 12.36
N LYS A 3 -4.17 -1.85 13.18
CA LYS A 3 -4.76 -0.72 13.90
C LYS A 3 -4.56 0.54 13.08
N ILE A 4 -5.59 0.95 12.35
CA ILE A 4 -5.54 2.14 11.50
C ILE A 4 -6.04 3.34 12.28
N LYS A 5 -5.24 4.40 12.27
CA LYS A 5 -5.62 5.66 12.91
C LYS A 5 -6.58 6.37 11.96
N SER A 6 -7.75 6.81 12.44
CA SER A 6 -8.75 7.51 11.60
C SER A 6 -8.18 8.74 10.87
N SER A 7 -7.15 9.39 11.42
CA SER A 7 -6.44 10.53 10.81
C SER A 7 -5.25 10.15 9.91
N GLN A 8 -5.03 8.86 9.65
CA GLN A 8 -3.93 8.37 8.83
C GLN A 8 -4.18 8.73 7.37
N LYS A 9 -3.26 9.53 6.80
CA LYS A 9 -3.35 10.00 5.41
C LYS A 9 -2.65 9.07 4.43
N LEU A 10 -1.72 8.25 4.92
CA LEU A 10 -0.84 7.39 4.15
C LEU A 10 -0.80 5.99 4.74
N PHE A 11 -0.84 4.99 3.88
CA PHE A 11 -0.87 3.58 4.20
C PHE A 11 0.34 2.88 3.57
N THR A 12 0.98 1.96 4.29
CA THR A 12 2.06 1.15 3.72
C THR A 12 1.52 0.02 2.85
N GLU A 13 2.37 -0.60 2.04
CA GLU A 13 2.01 -1.78 1.25
C GLU A 13 1.44 -2.93 2.10
N GLU A 14 1.95 -3.12 3.32
CA GLU A 14 1.43 -4.15 4.24
C GLU A 14 0.05 -3.79 4.80
N GLU A 15 -0.18 -2.50 5.12
CA GLU A 15 -1.49 -2.03 5.57
C GLU A 15 -2.53 -2.17 4.46
N VAL A 16 -2.17 -1.77 3.23
CA VAL A 16 -3.02 -1.91 2.05
C VAL A 16 -3.32 -3.38 1.76
N SER A 17 -2.30 -4.25 1.82
CA SER A 17 -2.46 -5.69 1.64
C SER A 17 -3.42 -6.27 2.67
N GLY A 18 -3.27 -5.90 3.95
CA GLY A 18 -4.16 -6.36 5.02
C GLY A 18 -5.60 -5.86 4.91
N LEU A 19 -5.80 -4.65 4.37
CA LEU A 19 -7.14 -4.07 4.20
C LEU A 19 -7.88 -4.59 2.98
N THR A 20 -7.18 -4.67 1.84
CA THR A 20 -7.77 -5.05 0.55
C THR A 20 -7.80 -6.57 0.37
N GLY A 21 -6.90 -7.29 1.03
CA GLY A 21 -6.64 -8.70 0.79
C GLY A 21 -5.86 -8.95 -0.50
N ILE A 22 -5.23 -7.93 -1.08
CA ILE A 22 -4.35 -8.06 -2.25
C ILE A 22 -2.94 -8.41 -1.76
N CYS A 23 -2.27 -9.42 -2.32
CA CYS A 23 -0.88 -9.70 -1.94
C CYS A 23 0.08 -8.63 -2.48
N LEU A 24 1.22 -8.44 -1.81
CA LEU A 24 2.19 -7.38 -2.13
C LEU A 24 2.66 -7.39 -3.59
N GLU A 25 2.82 -8.58 -4.17
CA GLU A 25 3.27 -8.73 -5.56
C GLU A 25 2.26 -8.15 -6.56
N HIS A 26 0.97 -8.49 -6.41
CA HIS A 26 -0.10 -7.90 -7.22
C HIS A 26 -0.24 -6.40 -6.92
N LEU A 27 -0.11 -5.99 -5.66
CA LEU A 27 -0.18 -4.59 -5.27
C LEU A 27 0.92 -3.76 -5.98
N HIS A 28 2.15 -4.25 -6.04
CA HIS A 28 3.25 -3.58 -6.76
C HIS A 28 3.07 -3.56 -8.28
N ALA A 29 2.47 -4.60 -8.86
CA ALA A 29 2.12 -4.61 -10.27
C ALA A 29 1.03 -3.55 -10.58
N LEU A 30 0.01 -3.46 -9.72
CA LEU A 30 -1.08 -2.48 -9.84
C LEU A 30 -0.59 -1.06 -9.63
N ALA A 31 0.23 -0.83 -8.60
CA ALA A 31 0.85 0.45 -8.32
C ALA A 31 1.63 0.98 -9.53
N ARG A 32 2.42 0.12 -10.17
CA ARG A 32 3.18 0.47 -11.39
C ARG A 32 2.30 0.68 -12.62
N THR A 33 1.29 -0.16 -12.84
CA THR A 33 0.44 -0.10 -14.05
C THR A 33 -0.62 1.00 -14.00
N LYS A 34 -1.07 1.36 -12.80
CA LYS A 34 -2.13 2.36 -12.57
C LYS A 34 -1.59 3.67 -11.98
N HIS A 35 -0.27 3.78 -11.81
CA HIS A 35 0.40 4.92 -11.16
C HIS A 35 -0.22 5.25 -9.79
N LEU A 36 -0.51 4.22 -9.00
CA LEU A 36 -1.12 4.35 -7.67
C LEU A 36 -0.04 4.28 -6.60
N GLY A 37 -0.18 5.12 -5.56
CA GLY A 37 0.82 5.27 -4.51
C GLY A 37 2.10 5.96 -5.00
N PHE A 38 3.00 6.23 -4.05
CA PHE A 38 4.31 6.80 -4.32
C PHE A 38 5.38 6.07 -3.53
N ILE A 39 6.57 6.01 -4.12
CA ILE A 39 7.76 5.49 -3.45
C ILE A 39 8.30 6.60 -2.57
N ALA A 40 8.15 6.43 -1.26
CA ALA A 40 8.81 7.29 -0.28
C ALA A 40 10.14 6.66 0.10
N ARG A 41 11.20 7.47 0.08
CA ARG A 41 12.45 7.09 0.74
C ARG A 41 12.23 7.21 2.24
N ALA A 42 12.00 6.07 2.90
CA ALA A 42 11.96 6.02 4.35
C ALA A 42 13.41 5.93 4.85
N ALA A 43 13.80 6.85 5.73
CA ALA A 43 15.03 6.71 6.48
C ALA A 43 14.80 5.66 7.57
N GLU A 44 15.23 4.43 7.34
CA GLU A 44 15.25 3.42 8.41
C GLU A 44 16.35 3.80 9.41
N ALA A 45 16.04 3.66 10.70
CA ALA A 45 16.93 3.99 11.83
C ALA A 45 18.18 3.10 11.93
N ALA A 46 18.53 2.36 10.87
CA ALA A 46 19.64 1.42 10.79
C ALA A 46 20.46 1.54 9.48
N GLY A 47 20.39 2.68 8.77
CA GLY A 47 21.34 3.03 7.71
C GLY A 47 21.05 2.47 6.30
N GLU A 48 20.07 1.59 6.14
CA GLU A 48 19.60 1.14 4.83
C GLU A 48 18.39 1.98 4.38
N GLN A 49 18.55 2.76 3.32
CA GLN A 49 17.44 3.48 2.71
C GLN A 49 16.53 2.47 1.99
N ALA A 50 15.49 2.00 2.66
CA ALA A 50 14.46 1.18 2.05
C ALA A 50 13.45 2.09 1.33
N GLU A 51 13.32 1.92 0.02
CA GLU A 51 12.21 2.47 -0.75
C GLU A 51 10.92 1.76 -0.31
N LYS A 52 9.97 2.49 0.28
CA LYS A 52 8.68 1.95 0.72
C LYS A 52 7.55 2.54 -0.12
N TRP A 53 6.63 1.70 -0.55
CA TRP A 53 5.40 2.15 -1.20
C TRP A 53 4.43 2.70 -0.16
N LEU A 54 4.00 3.94 -0.37
CA LEU A 54 2.96 4.60 0.41
C LEU A 54 1.76 4.90 -0.48
N PHE A 55 0.57 4.64 0.05
CA PHE A 55 -0.70 4.81 -0.62
C PHE A 55 -1.55 5.81 0.12
N THR A 56 -2.29 6.63 -0.61
CA THR A 56 -3.30 7.53 -0.05
C THR A 56 -4.63 6.81 0.12
N ASN A 57 -5.54 7.39 0.89
CA ASN A 57 -6.91 6.85 0.98
C ASN A 57 -7.60 6.76 -0.39
N SER A 58 -7.33 7.71 -1.29
CA SER A 58 -7.84 7.66 -2.68
C SER A 58 -7.30 6.45 -3.44
N ASP A 59 -6.02 6.12 -3.30
CA ASP A 59 -5.43 4.92 -3.91
C ASP A 59 -6.11 3.65 -3.37
N LEU A 60 -6.40 3.59 -2.07
CA LEU A 60 -7.14 2.47 -1.48
C LEU A 60 -8.56 2.32 -2.05
N MET A 61 -9.28 3.43 -2.25
CA MET A 61 -10.61 3.38 -2.87
C MET A 61 -10.53 2.85 -4.31
N VAL A 62 -9.51 3.25 -5.06
CA VAL A 62 -9.28 2.74 -6.41
C VAL A 62 -8.94 1.25 -6.38
N LEU A 63 -8.04 0.81 -5.48
CA LEU A 63 -7.68 -0.59 -5.31
C LEU A 63 -8.87 -1.46 -4.88
N ALA A 64 -9.72 -0.95 -3.98
CA ALA A 64 -10.91 -1.65 -3.52
C ALA A 64 -11.97 -1.84 -4.62
N VAL A 65 -12.05 -0.92 -5.59
CA VAL A 65 -13.00 -0.99 -6.71
C VAL A 65 -12.45 -1.82 -7.86
N LEU A 66 -11.17 -1.65 -8.19
CA LEU A 66 -10.57 -2.26 -9.37
C LEU A 66 -10.11 -3.70 -9.17
N CYS A 67 -9.89 -4.13 -7.91
CA CYS A 67 -9.32 -5.45 -7.66
C CYS A 67 -10.26 -6.36 -6.88
N PRO A 68 -10.61 -7.54 -7.43
CA PRO A 68 -11.15 -8.61 -6.62
C PRO A 68 -10.08 -9.01 -5.58
N ARG A 69 -10.52 -9.24 -4.33
CA ARG A 69 -9.65 -9.70 -3.24
C ARG A 69 -8.89 -10.93 -3.71
N CYS A 70 -7.60 -11.04 -3.44
CA CYS A 70 -6.88 -12.27 -3.77
C CYS A 70 -7.47 -13.40 -2.94
N GLN A 71 -8.03 -14.43 -3.59
CA GLN A 71 -8.37 -15.69 -2.95
C GLN A 71 -7.07 -16.50 -2.85
N HIS A 72 -6.34 -16.32 -1.75
CA HIS A 72 -5.28 -17.24 -1.35
C HIS A 72 -5.77 -18.10 -0.20
#